data_AF-S4PFH7-F1
#
_entry.id   AF-S4PFH7-F1
#
_cell.length_a   1.000
_cell.length_b   1.000
_cell.length_c   1.000
_cell.angle_alpha   90.00
_cell.angle_beta   90.00
_cell.angle_gamma   90.00
#
_symmetry.space_group_name_H-M   'P 1'
#
loop_
_entity.id
_entity.type
_entity.pdbx_description
1 polymer ?
#
loop_
_entity_poly.entity_id
_entity_poly.type
_entity_poly.pdbx_seq_one_letter_code
_entity_poly.pdbx_strand_id
1 'polypeptide(L)'
;MMDQENRVVVLIDMDCFYCQVEEKLNPELKGKPIAVVQYNPWKGGGIIAVNYAARSMGVTRHMRGDEAREKCPEIQLPSVPCQRGKADISRYRDAGKEVARVLQKFTPLLERASIDEAYLDITAPVRTRLATLDVQTLRGDMMPDTFCVGYGRLEEFVSEVLAGGSDCIDFDPEHAKQL
;
A
#
# COMPACT_ATOMS: atom_id res chain seq x y z
N MET A 1 6.08 -19.82 30.07
CA MET A 1 5.07 -18.98 29.41
C MET A 1 5.84 -18.05 28.48
N MET A 2 5.69 -18.20 27.17
CA MET A 2 6.35 -17.31 26.22
C MET A 2 5.76 -15.91 26.37
N ASP A 3 6.66 -14.94 26.42
CA ASP A 3 6.44 -13.50 26.59
C ASP A 3 5.48 -12.95 25.51
N GLN A 4 4.18 -13.02 25.80
CA GLN A 4 3.08 -12.72 24.88
C GLN A 4 2.79 -11.22 24.78
N GLU A 5 3.46 -10.41 25.62
CA GLU A 5 3.17 -8.99 25.80
C GLU A 5 3.82 -8.08 24.74
N ASN A 6 4.84 -8.54 24.02
CA ASN A 6 5.58 -7.72 23.04
C ASN A 6 5.61 -8.35 21.64
N ARG A 7 4.44 -8.39 20.98
CA ARG A 7 4.35 -8.76 19.55
C ARG A 7 4.58 -7.54 18.67
N VAL A 8 5.36 -7.71 17.61
CA VAL A 8 5.54 -6.70 16.56
C VAL A 8 4.79 -7.18 15.33
N VAL A 9 3.62 -6.61 15.10
CA VAL A 9 2.75 -6.92 13.96
C VAL A 9 2.72 -5.70 13.04
N VAL A 10 2.93 -5.94 11.74
CA VAL A 10 2.86 -4.91 10.71
C VAL A 10 1.73 -5.20 9.74
N LEU A 11 1.03 -4.15 9.31
CA LEU A 11 0.13 -4.19 8.17
C LEU A 11 0.91 -3.74 6.93
N ILE A 12 0.84 -4.53 5.87
CA ILE A 12 1.35 -4.17 4.56
C ILE A 12 0.14 -3.93 3.65
N ASP A 13 0.08 -2.75 3.05
CA ASP A 13 -0.93 -2.31 2.07
C ASP A 13 -0.22 -1.90 0.77
N MET A 14 -0.71 -2.34 -0.38
CA MET A 14 -0.09 -2.08 -1.68
C MET A 14 -0.73 -0.90 -2.39
N ASP A 15 0.09 0.13 -2.64
CA ASP A 15 -0.37 1.35 -3.30
C ASP A 15 -1.00 1.13 -4.67
N CYS A 16 -2.20 1.68 -4.88
CA CYS A 16 -2.85 1.69 -6.20
C CYS A 16 -2.90 0.29 -6.85
N PHE A 17 -3.07 -0.77 -6.05
CA PHE A 17 -2.78 -2.16 -6.43
C PHE A 17 -3.35 -2.58 -7.79
N TYR A 18 -4.62 -2.25 -8.06
CA TYR A 18 -5.27 -2.59 -9.33
C TYR A 18 -4.57 -1.93 -10.53
N CYS A 19 -4.07 -0.69 -10.40
CA CYS A 19 -3.31 -0.03 -11.46
C CYS A 19 -1.99 -0.77 -11.72
N GLN A 20 -1.26 -1.16 -10.67
CA GLN A 20 0.00 -1.91 -10.82
C GLN A 20 -0.22 -3.27 -11.50
N VAL A 21 -1.34 -3.94 -11.19
CA VAL A 21 -1.69 -5.21 -11.86
C VAL A 21 -1.99 -4.97 -13.35
N GLU A 22 -2.73 -3.93 -13.71
CA GLU A 22 -2.99 -3.60 -15.11
C GLU A 22 -1.70 -3.17 -15.85
N GLU A 23 -0.80 -2.42 -15.22
CA GLU A 23 0.52 -2.07 -15.79
C GLU A 23 1.40 -3.30 -16.03
N LYS A 24 1.36 -4.29 -15.11
CA LYS A 24 2.08 -5.56 -15.27
C LYS A 24 1.52 -6.38 -16.44
N LEU A 25 0.19 -6.36 -16.63
CA LEU A 25 -0.48 -7.11 -17.69
C LEU A 25 -0.35 -6.43 -19.06
N ASN A 26 -0.32 -5.10 -19.09
CA ASN A 26 -0.11 -4.30 -20.30
C ASN A 26 1.05 -3.31 -20.10
N PRO A 27 2.27 -3.67 -20.54
CA PRO A 27 3.46 -2.82 -20.43
C PRO A 27 3.32 -1.44 -21.07
N GLU A 28 2.40 -1.25 -22.03
CA GLU A 28 2.15 0.06 -22.64
C GLU A 28 1.53 1.07 -21.67
N LEU A 29 0.99 0.62 -20.54
CA LEU A 29 0.43 1.48 -19.50
C LEU A 29 1.50 2.06 -18.56
N LYS A 30 2.70 1.49 -18.56
CA LYS A 30 3.76 1.86 -17.62
C LYS A 30 4.09 3.35 -17.70
N GLY A 31 4.02 4.03 -16.56
CA GLY A 31 4.32 5.46 -16.45
C GLY A 31 3.25 6.41 -16.99
N LYS A 32 2.11 5.89 -17.46
CA LYS A 32 0.97 6.71 -17.91
C LYS A 32 0.01 6.99 -16.74
N PRO A 33 -0.80 8.06 -16.80
CA PRO A 33 -1.92 8.24 -15.89
C PRO A 33 -2.95 7.12 -16.08
N ILE A 34 -3.27 6.39 -15.00
CA ILE A 34 -4.21 5.26 -15.01
C ILE A 34 -5.24 5.45 -13.90
N ALA A 35 -6.50 5.21 -14.25
CA ALA A 35 -7.54 4.92 -13.27
C ALA A 35 -8.29 3.65 -13.67
N VAL A 36 -8.30 2.65 -12.80
CA VAL A 36 -9.04 1.40 -13.05
C VAL A 36 -10.51 1.64 -12.75
N VAL A 37 -11.35 1.31 -13.72
CA VAL A 37 -12.80 1.36 -13.59
C VAL A 37 -13.30 -0.01 -13.15
N GLN A 38 -14.40 -0.05 -12.41
CA GLN A 38 -15.11 -1.29 -12.10
C GLN A 38 -15.56 -2.03 -13.39
N TYR A 39 -16.34 -3.10 -13.26
CA TYR A 39 -16.79 -3.93 -14.39
C TYR A 39 -17.79 -3.27 -15.36
N ASN A 40 -18.11 -2.00 -15.13
CA ASN A 40 -18.96 -1.19 -16.01
C ASN A 40 -18.11 -0.56 -17.14
N PRO A 41 -18.74 -0.08 -18.23
CA PRO A 41 -18.04 0.74 -19.22
C PRO A 41 -17.31 1.91 -18.56
N TRP A 42 -16.18 2.32 -19.13
CA TRP A 42 -15.37 3.41 -18.55
C TRP A 42 -16.18 4.70 -18.38
N LYS A 43 -17.05 5.01 -19.35
CA LYS A 43 -17.90 6.21 -19.32
C LYS A 43 -19.02 6.03 -18.30
N GLY A 44 -19.08 6.89 -17.29
CA GLY A 44 -20.01 6.77 -16.17
C GLY A 44 -19.66 5.64 -15.18
N GLY A 45 -18.63 4.85 -15.44
CA GLY A 45 -18.17 3.78 -14.54
C GLY A 45 -17.43 4.35 -13.32
N GLY A 46 -17.66 3.75 -12.15
CA GLY A 46 -16.98 4.12 -10.92
C GLY A 46 -15.50 3.69 -10.92
N ILE A 47 -14.63 4.58 -10.46
CA ILE A 47 -13.20 4.34 -10.34
C ILE A 47 -12.91 3.58 -9.04
N ILE A 48 -12.07 2.54 -9.12
CA ILE A 48 -11.71 1.69 -7.98
C ILE A 48 -10.24 1.80 -7.59
N ALA A 49 -9.37 2.30 -8.48
CA ALA A 49 -7.98 2.62 -8.18
C ALA A 49 -7.48 3.73 -9.10
N VAL A 50 -6.58 4.57 -8.59
CA VAL A 50 -5.96 5.68 -9.34
C VAL A 50 -4.48 5.70 -9.01
N ASN A 51 -3.61 5.61 -10.03
CA ASN A 51 -2.16 5.66 -9.82
C ASN A 51 -1.66 7.08 -9.53
N TYR A 52 -0.43 7.20 -9.03
CA TYR A 52 0.15 8.51 -8.66
C TYR A 52 0.20 9.50 -9.81
N ALA A 53 0.50 9.05 -11.04
CA ALA A 53 0.49 9.91 -12.22
C ALA A 53 -0.88 10.55 -12.44
N ALA A 54 -1.97 9.78 -12.38
CA ALA A 54 -3.33 10.32 -12.48
C ALA A 54 -3.73 11.19 -11.27
N ARG A 55 -3.32 10.82 -10.05
CA ARG A 55 -3.54 11.66 -8.85
C ARG A 55 -2.90 13.03 -9.00
N SER A 56 -1.69 13.11 -9.57
CA SER A 56 -1.00 14.38 -9.81
C SER A 56 -1.75 15.32 -10.78
N MET A 57 -2.58 14.75 -11.65
CA MET A 57 -3.48 15.47 -12.56
C MET A 57 -4.85 15.78 -11.93
N GLY A 58 -5.02 15.54 -10.62
CA GLY A 58 -6.23 15.83 -9.87
C GLY A 58 -7.36 14.81 -10.06
N VAL A 59 -7.06 13.62 -10.59
CA VAL A 59 -8.01 12.49 -10.67
C VAL A 59 -8.13 11.83 -9.30
N THR A 60 -9.34 11.52 -8.88
CA THR A 60 -9.62 10.93 -7.55
C THR A 60 -10.50 9.69 -7.68
N ARG A 61 -10.50 8.84 -6.65
CA ARG A 61 -11.36 7.64 -6.59
C ARG A 61 -12.87 7.94 -6.58
N HIS A 62 -13.26 9.18 -6.26
CA HIS A 62 -14.67 9.58 -6.19
C HIS A 62 -15.26 9.97 -7.56
N MET A 63 -14.42 10.06 -8.59
CA MET A 63 -14.82 10.39 -9.95
C MET A 63 -15.34 9.16 -10.71
N ARG A 64 -16.14 9.44 -11.73
CA ARG A 64 -16.44 8.52 -12.83
C ARG A 64 -15.41 8.68 -13.94
N GLY A 65 -15.32 7.69 -14.83
CA GLY A 65 -14.30 7.71 -15.89
C GLY A 65 -14.41 8.87 -16.88
N ASP A 66 -15.61 9.45 -17.08
CA ASP A 66 -15.81 10.69 -17.82
C ASP A 66 -15.20 11.90 -17.12
N GLU A 67 -15.49 12.10 -15.84
CA GLU A 67 -14.90 13.18 -15.02
C GLU A 67 -13.37 13.07 -14.96
N ALA A 68 -12.84 11.86 -14.85
CA ALA A 68 -11.39 11.62 -14.87
C ALA A 68 -10.76 11.97 -16.21
N ARG A 69 -11.43 11.68 -17.33
CA ARG A 69 -10.95 12.00 -18.68
C ARG A 69 -11.05 13.48 -19.01
N GLU A 70 -12.03 14.19 -18.45
CA GLU A 70 -12.10 15.65 -18.54
C GLU A 70 -10.90 16.32 -17.84
N LYS A 71 -10.49 15.79 -16.68
CA LYS A 71 -9.31 16.29 -15.95
C LYS A 71 -7.97 15.89 -16.58
N CYS A 72 -7.90 14.66 -17.10
CA CYS A 72 -6.69 14.10 -17.69
C CYS A 72 -7.04 13.45 -19.03
N PRO A 73 -6.98 14.19 -20.16
CA PRO A 73 -7.35 13.68 -21.47
C PRO A 73 -6.57 12.44 -21.91
N GLU A 74 -5.33 12.30 -21.47
CA GLU A 74 -4.41 11.18 -21.73
C GLU A 74 -4.64 9.96 -20.83
N ILE A 75 -5.58 10.02 -19.88
CA ILE A 75 -5.80 8.95 -18.90
C ILE A 75 -6.22 7.63 -19.54
N GLN A 76 -5.57 6.57 -19.09
CA GLN A 76 -5.91 5.19 -19.41
C GLN A 76 -6.94 4.69 -18.41
N LEU A 77 -8.04 4.12 -18.93
CA LEU A 77 -9.18 3.66 -18.13
C LEU A 77 -9.47 2.18 -18.36
N PRO A 78 -8.57 1.26 -17.95
CA PRO A 78 -8.85 -0.16 -17.99
C PRO A 78 -10.04 -0.48 -17.08
N SER A 79 -10.97 -1.30 -17.56
CA SER A 79 -12.11 -1.79 -16.78
C SER A 79 -11.84 -3.20 -16.27
N VAL A 80 -12.22 -3.48 -15.01
CA VAL A 80 -12.22 -4.85 -14.47
C VAL A 80 -13.04 -5.75 -15.41
N PRO A 81 -12.54 -6.93 -15.82
CA PRO A 81 -13.32 -7.81 -16.69
C PRO A 81 -14.65 -8.23 -16.03
N CYS A 82 -15.67 -8.46 -16.85
CA CYS A 82 -16.97 -8.94 -16.39
C CYS A 82 -17.16 -10.39 -16.80
N GLN A 83 -17.48 -11.25 -15.84
CA GLN A 83 -17.85 -12.64 -16.08
C GLN A 83 -19.22 -12.90 -15.44
N ARG A 84 -20.20 -13.31 -16.26
CA ARG A 84 -21.59 -13.61 -15.82
C ARG A 84 -22.24 -12.45 -15.06
N GLY A 85 -22.02 -11.21 -15.52
CA GLY A 85 -22.61 -10.00 -14.91
C GLY A 85 -21.97 -9.58 -13.59
N LYS A 86 -20.82 -10.15 -13.23
CA LYS A 86 -20.05 -9.81 -12.01
C LYS A 86 -18.61 -9.50 -12.36
N ALA A 87 -17.95 -8.73 -11.50
CA ALA A 87 -16.53 -8.44 -11.59
C ALA A 87 -15.71 -9.74 -11.53
N ASP A 88 -14.90 -10.00 -12.55
CA ASP A 88 -13.86 -11.03 -12.51
C ASP A 88 -12.58 -10.43 -11.96
N ILE A 89 -12.36 -10.68 -10.67
CA ILE A 89 -11.21 -10.20 -9.92
C ILE A 89 -10.08 -11.23 -9.81
N SER A 90 -10.12 -12.30 -10.61
CA SER A 90 -9.17 -13.42 -10.50
C SER A 90 -7.73 -12.97 -10.69
N ARG A 91 -7.46 -12.11 -11.69
CA ARG A 91 -6.12 -11.54 -11.95
C ARG A 91 -5.55 -10.77 -10.74
N TYR A 92 -6.38 -9.99 -10.06
CA TYR A 92 -5.95 -9.19 -8.90
C TYR A 92 -5.73 -10.10 -7.69
N ARG A 93 -6.61 -11.09 -7.48
CA ARG A 93 -6.41 -12.11 -6.43
C ARG A 93 -5.12 -12.89 -6.60
N ASP A 94 -4.80 -13.28 -7.84
CA ASP A 94 -3.60 -14.06 -8.14
C ASP A 94 -2.34 -13.22 -7.96
N ALA A 95 -2.34 -11.95 -8.38
CA ALA A 95 -1.28 -11.01 -8.06
C ALA A 95 -1.11 -10.84 -6.53
N GLY A 96 -2.19 -10.73 -5.77
CA GLY A 96 -2.12 -10.63 -4.30
C GLY A 96 -1.52 -11.88 -3.65
N LYS A 97 -1.81 -13.07 -4.19
CA LYS A 97 -1.15 -14.33 -3.76
C LYS A 97 0.34 -14.34 -4.09
N GLU A 98 0.76 -13.76 -5.21
CA GLU A 98 2.17 -13.62 -5.56
C GLU A 98 2.90 -12.72 -4.55
N VAL A 99 2.31 -11.59 -4.18
CA VAL A 99 2.86 -10.71 -3.15
C VAL A 99 2.93 -11.41 -1.80
N ALA A 100 1.87 -12.08 -1.37
CA ALA A 100 1.85 -12.85 -0.13
C ALA A 100 2.98 -13.92 -0.10
N ARG A 101 3.23 -14.61 -1.22
CA ARG A 101 4.35 -15.57 -1.33
C ARG A 101 5.72 -14.91 -1.16
N VAL A 102 5.89 -13.67 -1.57
CA VAL A 102 7.13 -12.90 -1.33
C VAL A 102 7.24 -12.52 0.14
N LEU A 103 6.15 -12.01 0.73
CA LEU A 103 6.08 -11.61 2.14
C LEU A 103 6.34 -12.79 3.09
N GLN A 104 5.87 -13.99 2.75
CA GLN A 104 6.10 -15.22 3.53
C GLN A 104 7.58 -15.64 3.61
N LYS A 105 8.48 -15.05 2.82
CA LYS A 105 9.93 -15.27 2.95
C LYS A 105 10.52 -14.62 4.21
N PHE A 106 9.85 -13.60 4.76
CA PHE A 106 10.30 -12.90 5.97
C PHE A 106 9.76 -13.54 7.25
N THR A 107 8.54 -14.07 7.21
CA THR A 107 7.90 -14.78 8.32
C THR A 107 6.83 -15.74 7.79
N PRO A 108 6.68 -16.95 8.35
CA PRO A 108 5.56 -17.82 8.00
C PRO A 108 4.22 -17.34 8.57
N LEU A 109 4.25 -16.40 9.53
CA LEU A 109 3.07 -15.85 10.21
C LEU A 109 2.50 -14.68 9.41
N LEU A 110 1.72 -14.99 8.39
CA LEU A 110 1.02 -14.02 7.54
C LEU A 110 -0.48 -14.32 7.50
N GLU A 111 -1.29 -13.29 7.68
CA GLU A 111 -2.74 -13.31 7.49
C GLU A 111 -3.13 -12.29 6.43
N ARG A 112 -3.80 -12.73 5.36
CA ARG A 112 -4.32 -11.82 4.34
C ARG A 112 -5.58 -11.12 4.86
N ALA A 113 -5.55 -9.79 4.91
CA ALA A 113 -6.71 -8.98 5.25
C ALA A 113 -7.60 -8.73 4.01
N SER A 114 -6.96 -8.56 2.84
CA SER A 114 -7.67 -8.29 1.59
C SER A 114 -6.91 -8.87 0.37
N ILE A 115 -7.23 -8.37 -0.83
CA ILE A 115 -6.48 -8.70 -2.06
C ILE A 115 -5.05 -8.16 -1.98
N ASP A 116 -4.91 -6.95 -1.46
CA ASP A 116 -3.72 -6.09 -1.43
C ASP A 116 -3.26 -5.72 -0.02
N GLU A 117 -3.85 -6.33 1.02
CA GLU A 117 -3.45 -6.12 2.40
C GLU A 117 -3.11 -7.43 3.11
N ALA A 118 -2.07 -7.39 3.96
CA ALA A 118 -1.70 -8.51 4.82
C ALA A 118 -1.09 -8.07 6.16
N TYR A 119 -1.47 -8.76 7.23
CA TYR A 119 -0.81 -8.68 8.53
C TYR A 119 0.34 -9.68 8.61
N LEU A 120 1.50 -9.24 9.08
CA LEU A 120 2.66 -10.08 9.33
C LEU A 120 3.09 -9.95 10.80
N ASP A 121 3.26 -11.09 11.48
CA ASP A 121 3.97 -11.11 12.77
C ASP A 121 5.47 -11.23 12.51
N ILE A 122 6.18 -10.12 12.73
CA ILE A 122 7.63 -9.99 12.55
C ILE A 122 8.39 -9.97 13.88
N THR A 123 7.76 -10.43 14.97
CA THR A 123 8.35 -10.43 16.32
C THR A 123 9.71 -11.14 16.35
N ALA A 124 9.81 -12.34 15.75
CA ALA A 124 11.05 -13.11 15.75
C ALA A 124 12.18 -12.45 14.92
N PRO A 125 11.93 -12.01 13.66
CA PRO A 125 12.91 -11.20 12.92
C PRO A 125 13.38 -9.95 13.66
N VAL A 126 12.46 -9.20 14.28
CA VAL A 126 12.79 -7.98 15.03
C VAL A 126 13.65 -8.29 16.25
N ARG A 127 13.29 -9.28 17.07
CA ARG A 127 14.08 -9.70 18.23
C ARG A 127 15.51 -10.12 17.83
N THR A 128 15.62 -10.87 16.73
CA THR A 128 16.93 -11.28 16.19
C THR A 128 17.78 -10.08 15.80
N ARG A 129 17.17 -9.10 15.11
CA ARG A 129 17.86 -7.89 14.71
C ARG A 129 18.26 -7.03 15.92
N LEU A 130 17.37 -6.83 16.89
CA LEU A 130 17.66 -6.07 18.11
C LEU A 130 18.75 -6.70 18.99
N ALA A 131 18.92 -8.03 18.96
CA ALA A 131 19.99 -8.70 19.69
C ALA A 131 21.40 -8.38 19.16
N THR A 132 21.51 -7.85 17.94
CA THR A 132 22.79 -7.63 17.26
C THR A 132 22.99 -6.19 16.79
N LEU A 133 21.91 -5.42 16.70
CA LEU A 133 21.92 -4.04 16.25
C LEU A 133 22.13 -3.09 17.43
N ASP A 134 23.14 -2.23 17.33
CA ASP A 134 23.20 -1.05 18.19
C ASP A 134 22.22 0.01 17.67
N VAL A 135 21.08 0.15 18.34
CA VAL A 135 20.02 1.09 17.93
C VAL A 135 20.51 2.53 17.89
N GLN A 136 21.50 2.90 18.71
CA GLN A 136 22.06 4.26 18.74
C GLN A 136 22.83 4.62 17.45
N THR A 137 23.10 3.62 16.60
CA THR A 137 23.78 3.81 15.31
C THR A 137 22.82 4.05 14.15
N LEU A 138 21.51 3.94 14.38
CA LEU A 138 20.50 4.18 13.35
C LEU A 138 20.55 5.62 12.86
N ARG A 139 20.52 5.77 11.53
CA ARG A 139 20.56 7.06 10.84
C ARG A 139 19.59 7.04 9.66
N GLY A 140 19.11 8.21 9.26
CA GLY A 140 18.16 8.34 8.15
C GLY A 140 18.70 7.81 6.82
N ASP A 141 20.01 7.95 6.57
CA ASP A 141 20.68 7.44 5.37
C ASP A 141 20.68 5.91 5.24
N MET A 142 20.47 5.18 6.35
CA MET A 142 20.29 3.73 6.35
C MET A 142 18.91 3.29 5.84
N MET A 143 17.98 4.25 5.67
CA MET A 143 16.57 4.02 5.35
C MET A 143 16.10 4.99 4.25
N PRO A 144 16.77 5.02 3.07
CA PRO A 144 16.55 6.05 2.05
C PRO A 144 15.14 6.03 1.45
N ASP A 145 14.47 4.88 1.49
CA ASP A 145 13.11 4.69 0.97
C ASP A 145 12.03 4.77 2.07
N THR A 146 12.37 5.29 3.26
CA THR A 146 11.44 5.41 4.39
C THR A 146 10.92 6.83 4.50
N PHE A 147 9.60 6.95 4.57
CA PHE A 147 8.91 8.19 4.84
C PHE A 147 8.12 8.08 6.16
N CYS A 148 8.28 9.06 7.03
CA CYS A 148 7.60 9.11 8.32
C CYS A 148 6.57 10.25 8.30
N VAL A 149 5.29 9.88 8.33
CA VAL A 149 4.19 10.85 8.39
C VAL A 149 4.25 11.60 9.74
N GLY A 150 4.03 12.91 9.71
CA GLY A 150 4.07 13.77 10.89
C GLY A 150 5.43 14.43 11.15
N TYR A 151 6.47 14.07 10.39
CA TYR A 151 7.82 14.63 10.53
C TYR A 151 8.25 15.35 9.26
N GLY A 152 8.97 16.47 9.41
CA GLY A 152 9.49 17.22 8.25
C GLY A 152 10.65 16.50 7.58
N ARG A 153 11.41 15.71 8.35
CA ARG A 153 12.55 14.92 7.88
C ARG A 153 12.67 13.61 8.66
N LEU A 154 13.27 12.59 8.03
CA LEU A 154 13.45 11.27 8.65
C LEU A 154 14.38 11.34 9.88
N GLU A 155 15.35 12.24 9.90
CA GLU A 155 16.27 12.41 11.04
C GLU A 155 15.55 12.89 12.30
N GLU A 156 14.49 13.69 12.15
CA GLU A 156 13.66 14.15 13.27
C GLU A 156 12.94 12.97 13.92
N PHE A 157 12.33 12.12 13.09
CA PHE A 157 11.71 10.87 13.54
C PHE A 157 12.72 9.95 14.25
N VAL A 158 13.88 9.70 13.63
CA VAL A 158 14.91 8.82 14.23
C VAL A 158 15.38 9.38 15.57
N SER A 159 15.62 10.70 15.66
CA SER A 159 16.03 11.33 16.91
C SER A 159 14.98 11.20 18.02
N GLU A 160 13.69 11.36 17.69
CA GLU A 160 12.60 11.20 18.66
C GLU A 160 12.49 9.75 19.16
N VAL A 161 12.53 8.77 18.25
CA VAL A 161 12.50 7.35 18.61
C VAL A 161 13.69 6.98 19.50
N LEU A 162 14.90 7.46 19.19
CA LEU A 162 16.10 7.18 20.00
C LEU A 162 16.10 7.88 21.36
N ALA A 163 15.38 9.00 21.50
CA ALA A 163 15.17 9.67 22.77
C ALA A 163 14.17 8.95 23.69
N GLY A 164 13.61 7.83 23.24
CA GLY A 164 12.61 7.03 23.98
C GLY A 164 11.17 7.28 23.54
N GLY A 165 10.94 8.10 22.51
CA GLY A 165 9.62 8.51 22.05
C GLY A 165 8.91 9.44 23.03
N SER A 166 8.01 10.28 22.52
CA SER A 166 6.87 10.76 23.31
C SER A 166 6.01 9.54 23.67
N ASP A 167 5.40 9.49 24.87
CA ASP A 167 4.49 8.41 25.28
C ASP A 167 3.61 7.96 24.12
N CYS A 168 3.50 6.64 23.93
CA CYS A 168 2.71 5.91 22.93
C CYS A 168 1.76 6.82 22.12
N ILE A 169 2.03 7.02 20.83
CA ILE A 169 1.03 7.62 19.94
C ILE A 169 -0.11 6.61 19.85
N ASP A 170 -1.17 6.83 20.62
CA ASP A 170 -2.39 6.06 20.52
C ASP A 170 -2.86 6.12 19.06
N PHE A 171 -3.07 4.96 18.46
CA PHE A 171 -3.61 4.87 17.10
C PHE A 171 -4.95 5.60 17.05
N ASP A 172 -4.99 6.74 16.36
CA ASP A 172 -6.22 7.52 16.15
C ASP A 172 -7.00 6.92 14.97
N PRO A 173 -8.13 6.23 15.23
CA PRO A 173 -8.93 5.61 14.19
C PRO A 173 -9.62 6.62 13.28
N GLU A 174 -9.79 7.87 13.72
CA GLU A 174 -10.42 8.93 12.91
C GLU A 174 -9.42 9.59 11.97
N HIS A 175 -8.16 9.75 12.39
CA HIS A 175 -7.09 10.21 11.51
C HIS A 175 -6.79 9.21 10.39
N ALA A 176 -6.76 7.91 10.72
CA ALA A 176 -6.53 6.84 9.74
C ALA A 176 -7.62 6.74 8.66
N LYS A 177 -8.84 7.22 8.92
CA LYS A 177 -9.93 7.26 7.93
C LYS A 177 -9.78 8.37 6.88
N GLN A 178 -8.87 9.33 7.11
CA GLN A 178 -8.69 10.51 6.27
C GLN A 178 -7.45 10.41 5.35
N LEU A 179 -6.59 9.42 5.58
CA LEU A 179 -5.48 9.03 4.71
C LEU A 179 -5.98 8.09 3.60
#